data_AF-A0A2K2HAD5-F1
#
_entry.id   AF-A0A2K2HAD5-F1
#
_cell.length_a   1.000
_cell.length_b   1.000
_cell.length_c   1.000
_cell.angle_alpha   90.00
_cell.angle_beta   90.00
_cell.angle_gamma   90.00
#
_symmetry.space_group_name_H-M   'P 1'
#
loop_
_entity.id
_entity.type
_entity.pdbx_description
1 polymer ?
#
loop_
_entity_poly.entity_id
_entity_poly.type
_entity_poly.pdbx_seq_one_letter_code
_entity_poly.pdbx_strand_id
1 'polypeptide(L)'
;MMKIMKSVAILLLCLVLLSACHQRPAVHTEKGFSVVPPNEKIYIVPFTTVMVPREVEEGIFDQFVDALNAEGVVDRYEFVILKQNLSTIDKDWLADHYYLTGDLFAYVEESGCCATTIRSRSRLKLFQPGQSEPTLVMEYPREIFFEHDYSNILVQRRRLATDIATTLAQKLLKSLAGS
;
A
#
# COMPACT_ATOMS: atom_id res chain seq x y z
N MET A 1 38.63 31.03 4.99
CA MET A 1 37.74 30.07 5.71
C MET A 1 36.27 30.49 5.75
N MET A 2 35.92 31.76 6.03
CA MET A 2 34.51 32.17 6.26
C MET A 2 33.57 32.12 5.04
N LYS A 3 34.09 32.24 3.80
CA LYS A 3 33.29 32.09 2.56
C LYS A 3 32.89 30.63 2.26
N ILE A 4 33.78 29.68 2.57
CA ILE A 4 33.54 28.24 2.32
C ILE A 4 32.42 27.73 3.23
N MET A 5 32.38 28.20 4.49
CA MET A 5 31.37 27.82 5.47
C MET A 5 29.95 28.31 5.12
N LYS A 6 29.84 29.47 4.46
CA LYS A 6 28.55 30.00 3.96
C LYS A 6 28.03 29.22 2.75
N SER A 7 28.91 28.81 1.85
CA SER A 7 28.53 28.01 0.67
C SER A 7 28.08 26.59 1.05
N VAL A 8 28.71 25.97 2.06
CA VAL A 8 28.29 24.66 2.58
C VAL A 8 26.92 24.73 3.26
N ALA A 9 26.65 25.80 4.02
CA ALA A 9 25.36 25.98 4.69
C ALA A 9 24.19 26.16 3.72
N ILE A 10 24.39 26.89 2.61
CA ILE A 10 23.37 27.08 1.57
C ILE A 10 23.12 25.77 0.80
N LEU A 11 24.18 25.01 0.51
CA LEU A 11 24.05 23.70 -0.13
C LEU A 11 23.29 22.70 0.76
N LEU A 12 23.58 22.68 2.07
CA LEU A 12 22.85 21.85 3.04
C LEU A 12 21.38 22.25 3.14
N LEU A 13 21.07 23.56 3.14
CA LEU A 13 19.70 24.06 3.21
C LEU A 13 18.89 23.69 1.95
N CYS A 14 19.49 23.75 0.77
CA CYS A 14 18.88 23.28 -0.48
C CYS A 14 18.66 21.75 -0.49
N LEU A 15 19.57 20.97 0.11
CA LEU A 15 19.42 19.52 0.27
C LEU A 15 18.28 19.14 1.23
N VAL A 16 18.05 19.92 2.29
CA VAL A 16 16.93 19.71 3.22
C VAL A 16 15.59 20.06 2.58
N LEU A 17 15.52 21.11 1.74
CA LEU A 17 14.31 21.51 1.02
C LEU A 17 13.94 20.57 -0.15
N LEU A 18 14.90 19.79 -0.66
CA LEU A 18 14.68 18.76 -1.69
C LEU A 18 14.31 17.37 -1.12
N SER A 19 14.07 17.29 0.20
CA SER A 19 13.38 16.13 0.80
C SER A 19 11.91 16.15 0.37
N ALA A 20 11.65 16.00 -0.94
CA ALA A 20 10.31 15.75 -1.45
C ALA A 20 9.69 14.65 -0.60
N CYS A 21 8.58 14.96 0.04
CA CYS A 21 7.84 14.06 0.91
C CYS A 21 7.32 12.87 0.09
N HIS A 22 8.21 11.92 -0.22
CA HIS A 22 7.80 10.62 -0.67
C HIS A 22 7.19 9.95 0.55
N GLN A 23 5.86 10.09 0.68
CA GLN A 23 5.09 9.42 1.71
C GLN A 23 5.41 7.93 1.59
N ARG A 24 6.04 7.35 2.61
CA ARG A 24 6.33 5.93 2.70
C ARG A 24 5.18 5.24 3.43
N PRO A 25 4.91 3.96 3.16
CA PRO A 25 3.96 3.23 3.97
C PRO A 25 4.43 3.20 5.42
N ALA A 26 3.56 3.59 6.34
CA ALA A 26 3.76 3.36 7.76
C ALA A 26 3.38 1.90 8.05
N VAL A 27 4.30 1.16 8.66
CA VAL A 27 4.10 -0.25 9.03
C VAL A 27 4.05 -0.32 10.55
N HIS A 28 2.97 -0.87 11.07
CA HIS A 28 2.70 -1.04 12.48
C HIS A 28 2.53 -2.52 12.77
N THR A 29 3.45 -3.08 13.54
CA THR A 29 3.34 -4.44 14.08
C THR A 29 2.72 -4.36 15.47
N GLU A 30 1.60 -5.02 15.66
CA GLU A 30 0.89 -5.05 16.93
C GLU A 30 1.39 -6.19 17.82
N LYS A 31 0.97 -6.17 19.09
CA LYS A 31 1.27 -7.27 20.02
C LYS A 31 0.74 -8.59 19.46
N GLY A 32 1.61 -9.61 19.42
CA GLY A 32 1.26 -10.92 18.89
C GLY A 32 1.66 -11.14 17.44
N PHE A 33 2.22 -10.12 16.76
CA PHE A 33 2.83 -10.34 15.45
C PHE A 33 3.98 -11.36 15.54
N SER A 34 3.91 -12.37 14.66
CA SER A 34 5.00 -13.29 14.41
C SER A 34 5.30 -13.35 12.91
N VAL A 35 6.58 -13.57 12.59
CA VAL A 35 7.03 -13.84 11.22
C VAL A 35 6.24 -15.02 10.68
N VAL A 36 5.70 -14.89 9.47
CA VAL A 36 4.86 -15.94 8.88
C VAL A 36 5.77 -17.01 8.30
N PRO A 37 5.63 -18.29 8.70
CA PRO A 37 6.44 -19.36 8.17
C PRO A 37 6.38 -19.46 6.63
N PRO A 38 7.48 -19.80 5.95
CA PRO A 38 7.44 -20.07 4.51
C PRO A 38 6.51 -21.23 4.17
N ASN A 39 5.93 -21.25 2.96
CA ASN A 39 4.95 -22.25 2.49
C ASN A 39 3.55 -22.15 3.12
N GLU A 40 3.27 -21.06 3.83
CA GLU A 40 1.92 -20.79 4.32
C GLU A 40 1.01 -20.22 3.23
N LYS A 41 -0.29 -20.51 3.38
CA LYS A 41 -1.34 -19.92 2.55
C LYS A 41 -1.87 -18.66 3.21
N ILE A 42 -1.89 -17.57 2.46
CA ILE A 42 -2.41 -16.27 2.92
C ILE A 42 -3.61 -15.91 2.06
N TYR A 43 -4.77 -15.83 2.70
CA TYR A 43 -6.02 -15.55 2.01
C TYR A 43 -6.24 -14.05 1.87
N ILE A 44 -6.59 -13.59 0.68
CA ILE A 44 -6.81 -12.17 0.39
C ILE A 44 -8.30 -11.95 0.24
N VAL A 45 -8.89 -11.18 1.16
CA VAL A 45 -10.27 -10.72 1.06
C VAL A 45 -10.32 -9.53 0.10
N PRO A 46 -11.37 -9.38 -0.74
CA PRO A 46 -11.54 -8.22 -1.60
C PRO A 46 -11.49 -6.92 -0.79
N PHE A 47 -10.87 -5.89 -1.35
CA PHE A 47 -10.69 -4.64 -0.64
C PHE A 47 -12.03 -3.92 -0.45
N THR A 48 -12.21 -3.33 0.72
CA THR A 48 -13.34 -2.45 1.01
C THR A 48 -13.01 -1.05 0.51
N THR A 49 -13.94 -0.41 -0.21
CA THR A 49 -13.72 0.92 -0.77
C THR A 49 -14.76 1.93 -0.32
N VAL A 50 -14.34 3.19 -0.13
CA VAL A 50 -15.23 4.30 0.23
C VAL A 50 -14.98 5.47 -0.71
N MET A 51 -15.93 5.72 -1.61
CA MET A 51 -15.89 6.79 -2.62
C MET A 51 -14.63 6.74 -3.52
N VAL A 52 -14.16 5.53 -3.83
CA VAL A 52 -13.05 5.30 -4.76
C VAL A 52 -13.64 4.91 -6.12
N PRO A 53 -13.17 5.49 -7.24
CA PRO A 53 -13.58 5.03 -8.57
C PRO A 53 -13.23 3.56 -8.78
N ARG A 54 -14.16 2.80 -9.33
CA ARG A 54 -14.03 1.35 -9.55
C ARG A 54 -12.76 0.97 -10.30
N GLU A 55 -12.38 1.73 -11.32
CA GLU A 55 -11.15 1.50 -12.10
C GLU A 55 -9.86 1.62 -11.28
N VAL A 56 -9.87 2.44 -10.23
CA VAL A 56 -8.74 2.60 -9.31
C VAL A 56 -8.72 1.46 -8.30
N GLU A 57 -9.89 1.08 -7.78
CA GLU A 57 -10.06 -0.06 -6.89
C GLU A 57 -9.59 -1.37 -7.54
N GLU A 58 -10.20 -1.74 -8.67
CA GLU A 58 -9.88 -2.98 -9.39
C GLU A 58 -8.40 -2.96 -9.81
N GLY A 59 -7.93 -1.82 -10.32
CA GLY A 59 -6.53 -1.63 -10.70
C GLY A 59 -5.56 -1.82 -9.54
N ILE A 60 -5.87 -1.38 -8.31
CA ILE A 60 -5.02 -1.59 -7.13
C ILE A 60 -5.07 -3.06 -6.72
N PHE A 61 -6.26 -3.66 -6.62
CA PHE A 61 -6.42 -5.02 -6.13
C PHE A 61 -5.73 -6.04 -7.03
N ASP A 62 -5.99 -5.99 -8.33
CA ASP A 62 -5.43 -6.93 -9.30
C ASP A 62 -3.90 -6.84 -9.32
N GLN A 63 -3.35 -5.62 -9.42
CA GLN A 63 -1.91 -5.41 -9.43
C GLN A 63 -1.24 -5.79 -8.12
N PHE A 64 -1.95 -5.66 -6.98
CA PHE A 64 -1.43 -6.04 -5.68
C PHE A 64 -1.28 -7.56 -5.59
N VAL A 65 -2.31 -8.30 -6.01
CA VAL A 65 -2.26 -9.77 -6.06
C VAL A 65 -1.21 -10.25 -7.06
N ASP A 66 -1.12 -9.62 -8.23
CA ASP A 66 -0.08 -9.94 -9.22
C ASP A 66 1.32 -9.72 -8.66
N ALA A 67 1.57 -8.60 -7.98
CA ALA A 67 2.86 -8.31 -7.35
C ALA A 67 3.20 -9.33 -6.25
N LEU A 68 2.22 -9.69 -5.41
CA LEU A 68 2.40 -10.73 -4.39
C LEU A 68 2.72 -12.10 -4.99
N ASN A 69 2.05 -12.49 -6.06
CA ASN A 69 2.32 -13.76 -6.73
C ASN A 69 3.65 -13.76 -7.50
N ALA A 70 4.07 -12.62 -8.06
CA ALA A 70 5.35 -12.51 -8.75
C ALA A 70 6.53 -12.57 -7.79
N GLU A 71 6.47 -11.83 -6.68
CA GLU A 71 7.57 -11.70 -5.72
C GLU A 71 7.52 -12.78 -4.63
N GLY A 72 6.33 -13.19 -4.18
CA GLY A 72 6.14 -14.17 -3.11
C GLY A 72 6.55 -15.60 -3.45
N VAL A 73 6.79 -15.91 -4.73
CA VAL A 73 7.37 -17.20 -5.16
C VAL A 73 8.77 -17.38 -4.56
N VAL A 74 9.54 -16.31 -4.41
CA VAL A 74 10.88 -16.36 -3.81
C VAL A 74 10.80 -16.77 -2.34
N ASP A 75 9.82 -16.21 -1.63
CA ASP A 75 9.60 -16.44 -0.19
C ASP A 75 8.66 -17.63 0.10
N ARG A 76 8.21 -18.31 -0.96
CA ARG A 76 7.33 -19.50 -0.94
C ARG A 76 5.97 -19.26 -0.27
N TYR A 77 5.39 -18.07 -0.35
CA TYR A 77 4.02 -17.85 0.11
C TYR A 77 3.01 -18.18 -1.00
N GLU A 78 1.87 -18.77 -0.65
CA GLU A 78 0.74 -18.95 -1.58
C GLU A 78 -0.37 -17.95 -1.25
N PHE A 79 -0.70 -17.09 -2.20
CA PHE A 79 -1.77 -16.10 -2.04
C PHE A 79 -3.06 -16.56 -2.72
N VAL A 80 -4.16 -16.61 -1.96
CA VAL A 80 -5.46 -17.12 -2.44
C VAL A 80 -6.53 -16.05 -2.29
N ILE A 81 -7.09 -15.57 -3.40
CA ILE A 81 -8.20 -14.61 -3.36
C ILE A 81 -9.48 -15.30 -2.91
N LEU A 82 -10.12 -14.77 -1.88
CA LEU A 82 -11.48 -15.14 -1.47
C LEU A 82 -12.48 -14.34 -2.30
N LYS A 83 -13.40 -15.03 -2.99
CA LYS A 83 -14.42 -14.38 -3.85
C LYS A 83 -15.63 -13.86 -3.07
N GLN A 84 -15.45 -13.57 -1.78
CA GLN A 84 -16.51 -13.24 -0.84
C GLN A 84 -16.05 -12.11 0.08
N ASN A 85 -16.99 -11.30 0.56
CA ASN A 85 -16.69 -10.21 1.49
C ASN A 85 -16.39 -10.75 2.89
N LEU A 86 -15.64 -9.99 3.69
CA LEU A 86 -15.25 -10.40 5.05
C LEU A 86 -16.46 -10.82 5.91
N SER A 87 -17.58 -10.10 5.81
CA SER A 87 -18.78 -10.33 6.61
C SER A 87 -19.51 -11.65 6.29
N THR A 88 -19.20 -12.28 5.17
CA THR A 88 -19.87 -13.52 4.72
C THR A 88 -18.99 -14.77 4.91
N ILE A 89 -17.73 -14.59 5.26
CA ILE A 89 -16.81 -15.71 5.52
C ILE A 89 -17.04 -16.21 6.95
N ASP A 90 -16.97 -17.52 7.14
CA ASP A 90 -17.05 -18.16 8.45
C ASP A 90 -15.91 -17.66 9.36
N LYS A 91 -16.29 -17.16 10.55
CA LYS A 91 -15.35 -16.58 11.52
C LYS A 91 -14.46 -17.63 12.14
N ASP A 92 -14.98 -18.83 12.37
CA ASP A 92 -14.20 -19.92 12.95
C ASP A 92 -13.13 -20.36 11.95
N TRP A 93 -13.49 -20.43 10.66
CA TRP A 93 -12.51 -20.65 9.59
C TRP A 93 -11.47 -19.53 9.52
N LEU A 94 -11.86 -18.25 9.60
CA LEU A 94 -10.90 -17.13 9.60
C LEU A 94 -9.94 -17.17 10.79
N ALA A 95 -10.40 -17.65 11.95
CA ALA A 95 -9.57 -17.75 13.15
C ALA A 95 -8.41 -18.76 13.00
N ASP A 96 -8.53 -19.73 12.09
CA ASP A 96 -7.52 -20.77 11.86
C ASP A 96 -6.55 -20.47 10.71
N HIS A 97 -6.73 -19.36 9.98
CA HIS A 97 -5.97 -19.07 8.76
C HIS A 97 -5.32 -17.67 8.79
N TYR A 98 -4.22 -17.52 8.04
CA TYR A 98 -3.66 -16.20 7.74
C TYR A 98 -4.53 -15.51 6.70
N TYR A 99 -4.99 -14.30 6.98
CA TYR A 99 -5.77 -13.55 5.99
C TYR A 99 -5.47 -12.05 6.00
N LEU A 100 -5.65 -11.45 4.84
CA LEU A 100 -5.44 -10.04 4.55
C LEU A 100 -6.78 -9.38 4.24
N THR A 101 -6.95 -8.18 4.77
CA THR A 101 -8.01 -7.26 4.38
C THR A 101 -7.37 -5.94 3.94
N GLY A 102 -7.99 -5.25 2.99
CA GLY A 102 -7.55 -3.94 2.54
C GLY A 102 -8.70 -2.94 2.54
N ASP A 103 -8.38 -1.70 2.86
CA ASP A 103 -9.28 -0.55 2.78
C ASP A 103 -8.69 0.48 1.81
N LEU A 104 -9.50 0.99 0.87
CA LEU A 104 -9.18 2.14 0.03
C LEU A 104 -10.16 3.27 0.33
N PHE A 105 -9.66 4.42 0.74
CA PHE A 105 -10.49 5.51 1.24
C PHE A 105 -9.81 6.86 1.06
N ALA A 106 -10.56 7.93 1.36
CA ALA A 106 -10.09 9.31 1.21
C ALA A 106 -9.55 9.61 -0.21
N TYR A 107 -10.20 9.04 -1.21
CA TYR A 107 -9.89 9.30 -2.60
C TYR A 107 -10.50 10.63 -3.04
N VAL A 108 -9.66 11.54 -3.52
CA VAL A 108 -10.07 12.89 -3.95
C VAL A 108 -9.31 13.27 -5.21
N GLU A 109 -10.04 13.79 -6.19
CA GLU A 109 -9.48 14.39 -7.40
C GLU A 109 -9.82 15.87 -7.42
N GLU A 110 -8.79 16.71 -7.33
CA GLU A 110 -8.90 18.16 -7.43
C GLU A 110 -8.37 18.59 -8.78
N SER A 111 -9.29 18.85 -9.72
CA SER A 111 -8.94 19.29 -11.08
C SER A 111 -9.13 20.79 -11.22
N GLY A 112 -8.06 21.49 -11.60
CA GLY A 112 -8.07 22.89 -12.04
C GLY A 112 -8.04 22.99 -13.57
N CYS A 113 -7.83 24.20 -14.10
CA CYS A 113 -7.80 24.44 -15.54
C CYS A 113 -6.55 23.90 -16.26
N CYS A 114 -5.43 23.72 -15.54
CA CYS A 114 -4.15 23.33 -16.13
C CYS A 114 -3.50 22.12 -15.46
N ALA A 115 -4.00 21.72 -14.29
CA ALA A 115 -3.42 20.66 -13.50
C ALA A 115 -4.44 19.96 -12.61
N THR A 116 -4.11 18.75 -12.20
CA THR A 116 -4.93 17.94 -11.29
C THR A 116 -4.05 17.33 -10.22
N THR A 117 -4.58 17.31 -9.00
CA THR A 117 -4.04 16.55 -7.87
C THR A 117 -4.97 15.38 -7.56
N ILE A 118 -4.41 14.19 -7.35
CA ILE A 118 -5.12 13.01 -6.87
C ILE A 118 -4.55 12.65 -5.51
N ARG A 119 -5.42 12.47 -4.51
CA ARG A 119 -5.08 11.96 -3.19
C ARG A 119 -5.81 10.64 -2.94
N SER A 120 -5.16 9.72 -2.25
CA SER A 120 -5.73 8.44 -1.83
C SER A 120 -5.08 7.99 -0.53
N ARG A 121 -5.82 7.22 0.28
CA ARG A 121 -5.25 6.47 1.40
C ARG A 121 -5.62 5.01 1.26
N SER A 122 -4.64 4.17 1.54
CA SER A 122 -4.81 2.72 1.59
C SER A 122 -4.42 2.22 2.97
N ARG A 123 -5.12 1.20 3.45
CA ARG A 123 -4.75 0.46 4.65
C ARG A 123 -4.80 -1.03 4.37
N LEU A 124 -3.73 -1.74 4.69
CA LEU A 124 -3.69 -3.21 4.65
C LEU A 124 -3.62 -3.73 6.08
N LYS A 125 -4.31 -4.83 6.36
CA LYS A 125 -4.32 -5.48 7.67
C LYS A 125 -4.09 -6.98 7.50
N LEU A 126 -3.11 -7.53 8.19
CA LEU A 126 -2.89 -8.97 8.29
C LEU A 126 -3.43 -9.46 9.64
N PHE A 127 -4.12 -10.58 9.58
CA PHE A 127 -4.57 -11.35 10.73
C PHE A 127 -3.84 -12.69 10.71
N GLN A 128 -3.38 -13.11 11.88
CA GLN A 128 -2.71 -14.40 12.07
C GLN A 128 -3.64 -15.35 12.85
N PRO A 129 -3.48 -16.67 12.70
CA PRO A 129 -4.31 -17.64 13.40
C PRO A 129 -4.39 -17.39 14.91
N GLY A 130 -5.59 -17.50 15.45
CA GLY A 130 -5.92 -17.24 16.86
C GLY A 130 -5.99 -15.77 17.26
N GLN A 131 -5.74 -14.82 16.34
CA GLN A 131 -5.78 -13.38 16.62
C GLN A 131 -7.08 -12.77 16.10
N SER A 132 -7.88 -12.20 16.99
CA SER A 132 -9.13 -11.51 16.64
C SER A 132 -8.91 -10.11 16.08
N GLU A 133 -7.73 -9.53 16.33
CA GLU A 133 -7.32 -8.21 15.88
C GLU A 133 -6.15 -8.34 14.88
N PRO A 134 -5.96 -7.36 13.98
CA PRO A 134 -4.87 -7.42 13.02
C PRO A 134 -3.53 -7.33 13.74
N THR A 135 -2.61 -8.24 13.42
CA THR A 135 -1.26 -8.23 13.99
C THR A 135 -0.29 -7.34 13.24
N LEU A 136 -0.63 -6.97 11.99
CA LEU A 136 0.13 -6.05 11.18
C LEU A 136 -0.83 -5.11 10.46
N VAL A 137 -0.57 -3.81 10.56
CA VAL A 137 -1.31 -2.77 9.85
C VAL A 137 -0.33 -1.93 9.04
N MET A 138 -0.61 -1.77 7.75
CA MET A 138 0.14 -0.86 6.88
C MET A 138 -0.76 0.25 6.38
N GLU A 139 -0.34 1.50 6.56
CA GLU A 139 -1.03 2.65 5.99
C GLU A 139 -0.18 3.33 4.93
N TYR A 140 -0.78 3.60 3.78
CA TYR A 140 -0.10 4.27 2.68
C TYR A 140 -0.93 5.43 2.15
N PRO A 141 -0.71 6.67 2.66
CA PRO A 141 -1.23 7.85 2.01
C PRO A 141 -0.42 8.13 0.75
N ARG A 142 -1.13 8.51 -0.33
CA ARG A 142 -0.51 8.93 -1.58
C ARG A 142 -1.18 10.12 -2.20
N GLU A 143 -0.34 11.00 -2.72
CA GLU A 143 -0.69 12.17 -3.49
C GLU A 143 0.13 12.17 -4.77
N ILE A 144 -0.53 12.40 -5.90
CA ILE A 144 0.12 12.66 -7.18
C ILE A 144 -0.44 13.94 -7.80
N PHE A 145 0.45 14.69 -8.44
CA PHE A 145 0.12 15.92 -9.14
C PHE A 145 0.58 15.79 -10.59
N PHE A 146 -0.21 16.33 -11.52
CA PHE A 146 0.18 16.41 -12.92
C PHE A 146 -0.45 17.62 -13.60
N GLU A 147 0.31 18.22 -14.51
CA GLU A 147 -0.18 19.20 -15.47
C GLU A 147 -0.80 18.49 -16.68
N HIS A 148 -1.87 19.08 -17.22
CA HIS A 148 -2.66 18.48 -18.31
C HIS A 148 -1.91 18.42 -19.63
N ASP A 149 -0.88 19.25 -19.81
CA ASP A 149 -0.02 19.25 -21.00
C ASP A 149 0.90 18.02 -21.07
N TYR A 150 1.21 17.41 -19.92
CA TYR A 150 2.14 16.27 -19.83
C TYR A 150 1.46 14.94 -19.54
N SER A 151 0.21 14.97 -19.03
CA SER A 151 -0.50 13.75 -18.68
C SER A 151 -2.02 13.94 -18.60
N ASN A 152 -2.71 12.83 -18.36
CA ASN A 152 -4.16 12.83 -18.17
C ASN A 152 -4.56 11.94 -16.99
N ILE A 153 -5.81 12.12 -16.56
CA ILE A 153 -6.36 11.45 -15.38
C ILE A 153 -6.27 9.92 -15.46
N LEU A 154 -6.53 9.32 -16.63
CA LEU A 154 -6.52 7.86 -16.79
C LEU A 154 -5.12 7.28 -16.60
N VAL A 155 -4.10 7.94 -17.18
CA VAL A 155 -2.69 7.53 -17.02
C VAL A 155 -2.27 7.64 -15.55
N GLN A 156 -2.69 8.71 -14.89
CA GLN A 156 -2.26 9.01 -13.52
C GLN A 156 -2.97 8.15 -12.49
N ARG A 157 -4.26 7.83 -12.69
CA ARG A 157 -4.99 6.81 -11.92
C ARG A 157 -4.30 5.45 -11.98
N ARG A 158 -3.90 5.01 -13.17
CA ARG A 158 -3.16 3.74 -13.33
C ARG A 158 -1.81 3.78 -12.62
N ARG A 159 -1.05 4.86 -12.77
CA ARG A 159 0.24 5.03 -12.08
C ARG A 159 0.07 5.01 -10.56
N LEU A 160 -0.94 5.70 -10.04
CA LEU A 160 -1.28 5.66 -8.61
C LEU A 160 -1.60 4.23 -8.16
N ALA A 161 -2.41 3.51 -8.93
CA ALA A 161 -2.78 2.14 -8.62
C ALA A 161 -1.55 1.22 -8.57
N THR A 162 -0.69 1.28 -9.59
CA THR A 162 0.58 0.53 -9.64
C THR A 162 1.48 0.85 -8.46
N ASP A 163 1.66 2.13 -8.14
CA ASP A 163 2.51 2.59 -7.04
C ASP A 163 2.00 2.07 -5.69
N ILE A 164 0.69 2.19 -5.42
CA ILE A 164 0.07 1.66 -4.19
C ILE A 164 0.22 0.14 -4.11
N ALA A 165 -0.15 -0.58 -5.16
CA ALA A 165 -0.14 -2.03 -5.21
C ALA A 165 1.26 -2.62 -4.98
N THR A 166 2.23 -2.21 -5.81
CA THR A 166 3.60 -2.73 -5.75
C THR A 166 4.28 -2.37 -4.43
N THR A 167 4.10 -1.14 -3.95
CA THR A 167 4.73 -0.72 -2.69
C THR A 167 4.17 -1.47 -1.49
N LEU A 168 2.85 -1.66 -1.40
CA LEU A 168 2.24 -2.41 -0.31
C LEU A 168 2.60 -3.89 -0.38
N ALA A 169 2.60 -4.51 -1.57
CA ALA A 169 3.01 -5.90 -1.75
C ALA A 169 4.44 -6.15 -1.28
N GLN A 170 5.38 -5.30 -1.71
CA GLN A 170 6.78 -5.36 -1.30
C GLN A 170 6.97 -5.20 0.20
N LYS A 171 6.24 -4.27 0.83
CA LYS A 171 6.32 -4.07 2.28
C LYS A 171 5.72 -5.23 3.05
N LEU A 172 4.61 -5.78 2.56
CA LEU A 172 4.00 -6.98 3.13
C LEU A 172 4.97 -8.15 3.10
N LEU A 173 5.50 -8.51 1.93
CA LEU A 173 6.44 -9.63 1.79
C LEU A 173 7.66 -9.49 2.71
N LYS A 174 8.25 -8.30 2.77
CA LYS A 174 9.34 -8.00 3.71
C LYS A 174 8.94 -8.23 5.17
N SER A 175 7.75 -7.78 5.56
CA SER A 175 7.24 -7.97 6.92
C SER A 175 6.96 -9.44 7.23
N LEU A 176 6.39 -10.18 6.27
CA LEU A 176 6.13 -11.62 6.40
C LEU A 176 7.42 -12.40 6.62
N ALA A 177 8.50 -12.04 5.91
CA ALA A 177 9.83 -12.64 6.04
C ALA A 177 10.66 -12.11 7.23
N GLY A 178 10.17 -11.09 7.95
CA GLY A 178 10.87 -10.48 9.09
C GLY A 178 12.09 -9.62 8.70
N SER A 179 12.03 -8.94 7.54
CA SER A 179 13.12 -8.15 6.92
C SER A 179 12.81 -6.67 6.72
#